data_AF-A0A0F9LS65-F1
#
_entry.id   AF-A0A0F9LS65-F1
#
_cell.length_a   1.000
_cell.length_b   1.000
_cell.length_c   1.000
_cell.angle_alpha   90.00
_cell.angle_beta   90.00
_cell.angle_gamma   90.00
#
_symmetry.space_group_name_H-M   'P 1'
#
loop_
_entity.id
_entity.type
_entity.pdbx_description
1 polymer ?
#
loop_
_entity_poly.entity_id
_entity_poly.type
_entity_poly.pdbx_seq_one_letter_code
_entity_poly.pdbx_strand_id
1 'polypeptide(L)' 'MNDKVYLFTSGSAILEVVLTGRTAKKKRGRREIELHEITSTDKDVEFKTWVKLEQLYTIEE' A
#
# COMPACT_ATOMS: atom_id res chain seq x y z
N MET A 1 13.89 2.22 -6.32
CA MET A 1 12.49 1.88 -5.99
C MET A 1 12.55 0.93 -4.80
N ASN A 2 11.56 0.91 -3.91
CA ASN A 2 11.59 -0.05 -2.80
C ASN A 2 11.07 -1.38 -3.36
N ASP A 3 11.97 -2.31 -3.66
CA ASP A 3 11.66 -3.55 -4.40
C ASP A 3 10.93 -4.60 -3.54
N LYS A 4 10.45 -4.20 -2.35
CA LYS A 4 9.71 -5.07 -1.46
C LYS A 4 8.28 -5.24 -1.94
N VAL A 5 7.88 -6.50 -2.10
CA VAL A 5 6.49 -6.90 -2.33
C VAL A 5 5.79 -7.06 -0.99
N TYR A 6 4.56 -6.57 -0.93
CA TYR A 6 3.68 -6.64 0.22
C TYR A 6 2.37 -7.31 -0.17
N LEU A 7 1.66 -7.86 0.81
CA LEU A 7 0.27 -8.28 0.66
C LEU A 7 -0.65 -7.19 1.20
N PHE A 8 -1.71 -6.91 0.43
CA PHE A 8 -2.77 -6.00 0.80
C PHE A 8 -4.13 -6.68 0.68
N THR A 9 -4.91 -6.67 1.76
CA THR A 9 -6.26 -7.23 1.79
C THR A 9 -7.28 -6.15 1.38
N SER A 10 -8.00 -6.41 0.29
CA SER A 10 -9.10 -5.56 -0.19
C SER A 10 -10.41 -6.37 -0.22
N GLY A 11 -11.24 -6.19 0.81
CA GLY A 11 -12.44 -7.01 0.98
C GLY A 11 -12.06 -8.48 1.21
N SER A 12 -12.50 -9.36 0.30
CA SER A 12 -12.17 -10.79 0.33
C SER A 12 -10.95 -11.17 -0.52
N ALA A 13 -10.35 -10.22 -1.23
CA ALA A 13 -9.17 -10.46 -2.06
C ALA A 13 -7.88 -10.11 -1.32
N ILE A 14 -6.81 -10.86 -1.61
CA ILE A 14 -5.45 -10.53 -1.21
C ILE A 14 -4.68 -10.22 -2.49
N LEU A 15 -4.00 -9.07 -2.50
CA LEU A 15 -3.23 -8.58 -3.66
C LEU A 15 -1.76 -8.44 -3.29
N GLU A 16 -0.88 -8.86 -4.19
CA GLU A 16 0.54 -8.55 -4.14
C GLU A 16 0.77 -7.14 -4.68
N VAL A 17 1.31 -6.25 -3.85
CA VAL A 17 1.45 -4.82 -4.13
C VAL A 17 2.86 -4.33 -3.83
N VAL A 18 3.25 -3.23 -4.46
CA VAL A 18 4.49 -2.51 -4.17
C VAL A 18 4.22 -1.06 -3.82
N LEU A 19 5.12 -0.46 -3.04
CA LEU A 19 5.09 0.97 -2.76
C LEU A 19 5.58 1.75 -3.98
N THR A 20 4.82 2.75 -4.44
CA THR A 20 5.25 3.59 -5.57
C THR A 20 6.32 4.62 -5.17
N GLY A 21 6.56 4.76 -3.86
CA GLY A 21 7.45 5.76 -3.27
C GLY A 21 6.76 7.10 -2.98
N ARG A 22 5.50 7.28 -3.39
CA ARG A 22 4.72 8.48 -3.06
C ARG A 22 4.12 8.36 -1.67
N THR A 23 4.25 9.43 -0.89
CA THR A 23 3.65 9.55 0.45
C THR A 23 2.78 10.80 0.53
N ALA A 24 1.74 10.75 1.36
CA ALA A 24 0.82 11.85 1.61
C ALA A 24 0.52 11.94 3.10
N LYS A 25 0.42 13.17 3.60
CA LYS A 25 0.04 13.45 4.99
C LYS A 25 -1.39 13.96 5.04
N LYS A 26 -2.21 13.36 5.88
CA LYS A 26 -3.61 13.78 6.10
C LYS A 26 -3.83 14.10 7.56
N LYS A 27 -4.38 15.29 7.85
CA LYS A 27 -4.81 15.64 9.20
C LYS A 27 -6.19 15.04 9.49
N ARG A 28 -6.32 14.35 10.61
CA ARG A 28 -7.59 13.83 11.15
C ARG A 28 -7.73 14.29 12.60
N GLY A 29 -8.43 15.41 12.79
CA GLY A 29 -8.47 16.10 14.08
C GLY A 29 -7.10 16.66 14.46
N ARG A 30 -6.62 16.33 15.67
CA ARG A 30 -5.28 16.71 16.15
C ARG A 30 -4.15 15.81 15.66
N ARG A 31 -4.45 14.71 14.98
CA ARG A 31 -3.45 13.73 14.52
C ARG A 31 -3.14 13.93 13.04
N GLU A 32 -1.87 13.78 12.68
CA GLU A 32 -1.42 13.63 11.30
C GLU A 32 -1.22 12.14 11.03
N ILE A 33 -1.78 11.64 9.93
CA ILE A 33 -1.56 10.27 9.45
C ILE A 33 -0.76 10.33 8.16
N GLU A 34 0.20 9.43 8.02
CA GLU A 34 0.96 9.21 6.81
C GLU A 34 0.32 8.07 6.01
N LEU A 35 0.16 8.29 4.71
CA LEU A 35 -0.35 7.33 3.75
C LEU A 35 0.71 7.13 2.66
N HIS A 36 0.80 5.90 2.18
CA HIS A 36 1.67 5.51 1.10
C HIS A 36 0.82 5.05 -0.08
N GLU A 37 1.20 5.45 -1.29
CA GLU A 37 0.57 4.95 -2.50
C GLU A 37 1.13 3.57 -2.83
N ILE A 38 0.23 2.61 -3.05
CA ILE A 38 0.54 1.25 -3.49
C ILE A 38 -0.05 0.98 -4.88
N THR A 39 0.58 0.07 -5.61
CA THR A 39 0.10 -0.43 -6.90
C THR A 39 0.24 -1.95 -6.93
N SER A 40 -0.60 -2.62 -7.72
CA SER A 40 -0.44 -4.06 -7.99
C SER A 40 0.92 -4.36 -8.63
N THR A 41 1.48 -5.51 -8.28
CA THR A 41 2.63 -6.11 -8.98
C THR A 41 2.23 -6.70 -10.33
N ASP A 42 1.01 -7.23 -10.42
CA ASP A 42 0.41 -7.70 -11.66
C ASP A 42 0.04 -6.50 -12.55
N LYS A 43 0.61 -6.48 -13.77
CA LYS A 43 0.43 -5.41 -14.76
C LYS A 43 -0.94 -5.44 -15.43
N ASP A 44 -1.62 -6.59 -15.41
CA ASP A 44 -2.95 -6.75 -16.00
C ASP A 44 -4.04 -6.31 -15.00
N VAL A 45 -3.67 -6.08 -13.74
CA VAL A 45 -4.56 -5.58 -12.69
C VAL A 45 -4.35 -4.08 -12.50
N GLU A 46 -5.25 -3.27 -13.06
CA GLU A 46 -5.30 -1.83 -12.79
C GLU A 46 -5.76 -1.55 -11.35
N PHE A 47 -4.80 -1.54 -10.42
CA PHE A 47 -5.06 -1.28 -9.00
C PHE A 47 -4.07 -0.27 -8.43
N LYS A 48 -4.59 0.81 -7.85
CA LYS A 48 -3.83 1.83 -7.14
C LYS A 48 -4.64 2.41 -5.99
N THR A 49 -4.04 2.53 -4.82
CA THR A 49 -4.70 3.12 -3.65
C THR A 49 -3.70 3.70 -2.64
N TRP A 50 -4.22 4.39 -1.63
CA TRP A 50 -3.44 4.98 -0.54
C TRP A 50 -3.77 4.29 0.77
N VAL A 51 -2.75 3.77 1.45
CA VAL A 51 -2.90 2.99 2.68
C VAL A 51 -1.92 3.44 3.75
N LYS A 52 -2.20 3.14 5.00
CA LYS A 52 -1.17 3.21 6.03
C LYS A 52 -0.23 2.01 5.89
N LEU A 53 1.04 2.19 6.22
CA LEU A 53 2.03 1.12 6.12
C LEU A 53 1.68 -0.10 6.98
N GLU A 54 1.05 0.11 8.14
CA GLU A 54 0.59 -0.96 9.07
C GLU A 54 -0.49 -1.88 8.47
N GLN A 55 -1.11 -1.49 7.35
CA GLN A 55 -2.11 -2.31 6.64
C GLN A 55 -1.49 -3.25 5.61
N LEU A 56 -0.16 -3.22 5.45
CA LEU A 56 0.59 -4.07 4.54
C LEU A 56 1.29 -5.18 5.32
N TYR A 57 1.18 -6.40 4.83
CA TYR A 57 1.93 -7.54 5.36
C TYR A 57 3.14 -7.80 4.45
N THR A 58 4.33 -7.91 5.02
CA THR A 58 5.52 -8.30 4.25
C THR A 58 5.46 -9.79 3.94
N ILE A 59 5.78 -10.16 2.71
CA ILE A 59 6.09 -11.56 2.39
C ILE A 59 7.52 -11.76 2.90
N GLU A 60 7.69 -12.45 4.01
CA GLU A 60 9.01 -12.92 4.45
C GLU A 60 9.36 -14.17 3.63
N GLU A 61 10.56 -14.20 3.03
CA GLU A 61 11.12 -15.38 2.36
C GLU A 61 11.44 -16.50 3.35
#